data_AF-A0A959Y980-F1
#
_entry.id   AF-A0A959Y980-F1
#
_cell.length_a   1.000
_cell.length_b   1.000
_cell.length_c   1.000
_cell.angle_alpha   90.00
_cell.angle_beta   90.00
_cell.angle_gamma   90.00
#
_symmetry.space_group_name_H-M   'P 1'
#
loop_
_entity.id
_entity.type
_entity.pdbx_description
1 polymer ?
#
loop_
_entity_poly.entity_id
_entity_poly.type
_entity_poly.pdbx_seq_one_letter_code
_entity_poly.pdbx_strand_id
1 'polypeptide(L)'
;MNTSEVLVLDLELDRHGNRLLDVGAVMGTSEYHGTKLEGLKGLLARSRFVVGHNLVRHDAPFLRKRWGDEVFKGKDLVDTLGWSALLYADRPYHRLVKGYKLEDEEAENNPLSDAKLCLELLKDLVGRFSGLPEGLKAAFHALLHDQEGYGGLFTLAGHQASAPKALEAIPRHFAGELCDRADLSGMVR
;
A
#
# COMPACT_ATOMS: atom_id res chain seq x y z
N MET A 1 0.75 -14.77 -4.93
CA MET A 1 -0.20 -13.66 -5.19
C MET A 1 -0.58 -13.70 -6.67
N ASN A 2 -1.87 -13.68 -7.00
CA ASN A 2 -2.33 -13.51 -8.39
C ASN A 2 -2.24 -12.03 -8.77
N THR A 3 -1.43 -11.66 -9.75
CA THR A 3 -1.24 -10.26 -10.16
C THR A 3 -2.27 -9.77 -11.19
N SER A 4 -3.12 -10.64 -11.72
CA SER A 4 -4.10 -10.28 -12.76
C SER A 4 -5.26 -9.40 -12.28
N GLU A 5 -5.47 -9.32 -10.96
CA GLU A 5 -6.47 -8.45 -10.32
C GLU A 5 -5.82 -7.33 -9.48
N VAL A 6 -4.49 -7.22 -9.52
CA VAL A 6 -3.70 -6.23 -8.76
C VAL A 6 -3.20 -5.17 -9.73
N LEU A 7 -3.85 -4.02 -9.70
CA LEU A 7 -3.41 -2.84 -10.44
C LEU A 7 -2.44 -2.06 -9.56
N VAL A 8 -1.19 -1.95 -9.98
CA VAL A 8 -0.23 -1.03 -9.38
C VAL A 8 -0.12 0.18 -10.28
N LEU A 9 -0.24 1.37 -9.71
CA LEU A 9 -0.18 2.62 -10.45
C LEU A 9 0.68 3.65 -9.73
N ASP A 10 1.16 4.61 -10.51
CA ASP A 10 1.87 5.79 -10.05
C ASP A 10 1.49 6.96 -10.97
N LEU A 11 1.05 8.07 -10.39
CA LEU A 11 0.74 9.29 -11.13
C LEU A 11 1.84 10.33 -10.90
N GLU A 12 2.25 10.99 -11.98
CA GLU A 12 3.03 12.21 -11.89
C GLU A 12 2.10 13.41 -12.04
N LEU A 13 2.04 14.24 -11.01
CA LEU A 13 1.20 15.43 -10.97
C LEU A 13 2.05 16.70 -11.00
N ASP A 14 1.44 17.82 -11.41
CA ASP A 14 2.09 19.12 -11.26
C ASP A 14 2.33 19.45 -9.78
N ARG A 15 3.15 20.49 -9.53
CA ARG A 15 3.51 20.93 -8.17
C ARG A 15 2.31 21.28 -7.28
N HIS A 16 1.14 21.48 -7.86
CA HIS A 16 -0.09 21.82 -7.16
C HIS A 16 -1.06 20.64 -7.03
N GLY A 17 -0.72 19.44 -7.54
CA GLY A 17 -1.57 18.25 -7.53
C GLY A 17 -2.83 18.38 -8.38
N ASN A 18 -2.87 19.32 -9.33
CA ASN A 18 -4.07 19.69 -10.08
C ASN A 18 -4.10 19.15 -11.50
N ARG A 19 -2.94 18.85 -12.08
CA ARG A 19 -2.81 18.39 -13.45
C ARG A 19 -1.97 17.14 -13.52
N LEU A 20 -2.46 16.13 -14.24
CA LEU A 20 -1.68 14.96 -14.62
C LEU A 20 -0.57 15.37 -15.59
N LEU A 21 0.66 15.02 -15.27
CA LEU A 21 1.82 15.14 -16.15
C LEU A 21 2.08 13.82 -16.85
N ASP A 22 2.05 12.71 -16.12
CA ASP A 22 2.30 11.37 -16.63
C ASP A 22 1.65 10.31 -15.72
N VAL A 23 1.46 9.08 -16.22
CA VAL A 23 0.99 7.95 -15.43
C VAL A 23 1.61 6.66 -15.92
N GLY A 24 1.99 5.82 -14.95
CA GLY A 24 2.40 4.45 -15.15
C GLY A 24 1.49 3.49 -14.42
N ALA A 25 1.23 2.34 -15.02
CA ALA A 25 0.50 1.27 -14.37
C ALA A 25 0.89 -0.12 -14.88
N VAL A 26 0.78 -1.11 -14.01
CA VAL A 26 0.98 -2.53 -14.32
C VAL A 26 -0.12 -3.38 -13.67
N MET A 27 -0.64 -4.36 -14.41
CA MET A 27 -1.57 -5.37 -13.90
C MET A 27 -1.40 -6.68 -14.69
N GLY A 28 -0.99 -7.75 -14.01
CA GLY A 28 -0.59 -8.99 -14.67
C GLY A 28 0.57 -8.75 -15.64
N THR A 29 0.34 -9.02 -16.93
CA THR A 29 1.28 -8.72 -18.03
C THR A 29 0.96 -7.42 -18.77
N SER A 30 -0.10 -6.72 -18.38
CA SER A 30 -0.51 -5.45 -19.00
C SER A 30 0.26 -4.30 -18.38
N GLU A 31 0.80 -3.43 -19.22
CA GLU A 31 1.48 -2.20 -18.83
C GLU A 31 0.80 -1.01 -19.52
N TYR A 32 0.75 0.12 -18.83
CA TYR A 32 0.32 1.39 -19.39
C TYR A 32 1.29 2.50 -18.97
N HIS A 33 1.70 3.31 -19.93
CA HIS A 33 2.48 4.53 -19.71
C HIS A 33 1.96 5.62 -20.63
N GLY A 34 1.66 6.80 -20.09
CA GLY A 34 1.37 7.98 -20.89
C GLY A 34 0.65 9.05 -20.11
N THR A 35 0.20 10.09 -20.80
CA THR A 35 -0.29 11.33 -20.16
C THR A 35 -1.82 11.42 -20.04
N LYS A 36 -2.54 10.32 -20.24
CA LYS A 36 -4.02 10.29 -20.26
C LYS A 36 -4.58 9.26 -19.29
N LEU A 37 -5.37 9.73 -18.33
CA LEU A 37 -6.03 8.83 -17.37
C LEU A 37 -6.96 7.82 -18.05
N GLU A 38 -7.51 8.12 -19.23
CA GLU A 38 -8.38 7.20 -19.96
C GLU A 38 -7.75 5.82 -20.18
N GLY A 39 -6.41 5.72 -20.28
CA GLY A 39 -5.70 4.45 -20.38
C GLY A 39 -5.84 3.56 -19.14
N LEU A 40 -6.12 4.13 -17.96
CA LEU A 40 -6.33 3.36 -16.73
C LEU A 40 -7.73 2.77 -16.61
N LYS A 41 -8.73 3.27 -17.33
CA LYS A 41 -10.15 2.89 -17.10
C LYS A 41 -10.37 1.39 -17.21
N GLY A 42 -9.80 0.75 -18.23
CA GLY A 42 -9.94 -0.69 -18.45
C GLY A 42 -9.23 -1.52 -17.36
N LEU A 43 -8.08 -1.05 -16.88
CA LEU A 43 -7.33 -1.70 -15.81
C LEU A 43 -8.07 -1.56 -14.48
N LEU A 44 -8.51 -0.34 -14.14
CA LEU A 44 -9.30 -0.05 -12.94
C LEU A 44 -10.57 -0.88 -12.90
N ALA A 45 -11.33 -0.95 -14.01
CA ALA A 45 -12.57 -1.73 -14.07
C ALA A 45 -12.37 -3.22 -13.74
N ARG A 46 -11.22 -3.78 -14.12
CA ARG A 46 -10.87 -5.20 -13.90
C ARG A 46 -10.14 -5.46 -12.58
N SER A 47 -9.59 -4.43 -11.96
CA SER A 47 -8.84 -4.54 -10.71
C SER A 47 -9.75 -4.80 -9.51
N ARG A 48 -9.32 -5.71 -8.63
CA ARG A 48 -9.85 -5.85 -7.28
C ARG A 48 -9.01 -5.06 -6.28
N PHE A 49 -7.70 -5.03 -6.50
CA PHE A 49 -6.74 -4.30 -5.67
C PHE A 49 -6.15 -3.15 -6.47
N VAL A 50 -6.07 -1.97 -5.86
CA VAL A 50 -5.33 -0.82 -6.40
C VAL A 50 -4.20 -0.49 -5.44
N VAL A 51 -2.99 -0.45 -5.96
CA VAL A 51 -1.76 -0.35 -5.17
C VAL A 51 -0.94 0.83 -5.66
N GLY A 52 -0.31 1.54 -4.75
CA GLY A 52 0.62 2.62 -5.05
C GLY A 52 1.57 2.87 -3.89
N HIS A 53 2.52 3.79 -4.09
CA HIS A 53 3.39 4.25 -3.02
C HIS A 53 2.97 5.66 -2.63
N ASN A 54 2.35 5.83 -1.45
CA ASN A 54 1.62 7.05 -1.06
C ASN A 54 0.26 7.21 -1.77
N LEU A 55 -0.34 6.10 -2.21
CA LEU A 55 -1.61 6.03 -2.95
C LEU A 55 -2.73 6.85 -2.30
N VAL A 56 -2.93 6.71 -0.99
CA VAL A 56 -4.09 7.30 -0.30
C VAL A 56 -4.00 8.82 -0.22
N ARG A 57 -2.77 9.35 -0.12
CA ARG A 57 -2.56 10.81 0.00
C ARG A 57 -2.26 11.48 -1.33
N HIS A 58 -1.84 10.73 -2.35
CA HIS A 58 -1.38 11.28 -3.61
C HIS A 58 -2.34 10.95 -4.77
N ASP A 59 -2.34 9.70 -5.24
CA ASP A 59 -3.01 9.32 -6.49
C ASP A 59 -4.52 9.21 -6.31
N ALA A 60 -4.97 8.58 -5.22
CA ALA A 60 -6.39 8.33 -4.99
C ALA A 60 -7.22 9.63 -4.90
N PRO A 61 -6.79 10.69 -4.19
CA PRO A 61 -7.49 11.98 -4.21
C PRO A 61 -7.64 12.57 -5.61
N PHE A 62 -6.61 12.46 -6.45
CA PHE A 62 -6.66 12.95 -7.82
C PHE A 62 -7.66 12.16 -8.68
N LEU A 63 -7.65 10.82 -8.57
CA LEU A 63 -8.58 9.95 -9.28
C LEU A 63 -10.03 10.14 -8.82
N ARG A 64 -10.26 10.30 -7.50
CA ARG A 64 -11.59 10.65 -6.93
C ARG A 64 -12.07 12.01 -7.45
N LYS A 65 -11.20 13.02 -7.51
CA LYS A 65 -11.55 14.34 -8.07
C LYS A 65 -11.95 14.24 -9.55
N ARG A 66 -11.31 13.36 -10.32
CA ARG A 66 -11.56 13.22 -11.77
C ARG A 66 -12.80 12.39 -12.11
N TRP A 67 -13.07 11.34 -11.34
CA TRP A 67 -14.08 10.31 -11.67
C TRP A 67 -15.08 10.00 -10.54
N GLY A 68 -14.98 10.68 -9.40
CA GLY A 68 -15.81 10.42 -8.21
C GLY A 68 -15.31 9.24 -7.38
N ASP A 69 -15.88 9.08 -6.18
CA ASP A 69 -15.51 8.01 -5.25
C ASP A 69 -15.82 6.60 -5.76
N GLU A 70 -16.76 6.50 -6.71
CA GLU A 70 -17.17 5.24 -7.35
C GLU A 70 -16.02 4.56 -8.11
N VAL A 71 -14.94 5.28 -8.47
CA VAL A 71 -13.75 4.69 -9.11
C VAL A 71 -13.13 3.56 -8.27
N PHE A 72 -13.23 3.66 -6.94
CA PHE A 72 -12.67 2.67 -6.00
C PHE A 72 -13.73 1.81 -5.33
N LYS A 73 -14.99 1.88 -5.74
CA LYS A 73 -16.05 1.09 -5.13
C LYS A 73 -15.81 -0.40 -5.32
N GLY A 74 -15.86 -1.14 -4.21
CA GLY A 74 -15.59 -2.57 -4.18
C GLY A 74 -14.13 -2.94 -4.47
N LYS A 75 -13.20 -1.98 -4.34
CA LYS A 75 -11.76 -2.20 -4.50
C LYS A 75 -11.05 -2.03 -3.18
N ASP A 76 -10.05 -2.86 -2.95
CA ASP A 76 -9.18 -2.76 -1.80
C ASP A 76 -7.96 -1.91 -2.17
N LEU A 77 -7.79 -0.76 -1.53
CA LEU A 77 -6.61 0.08 -1.69
C LEU A 77 -5.46 -0.45 -0.83
N VAL A 78 -4.26 -0.48 -1.39
CA VAL A 78 -3.02 -0.86 -0.69
C VAL A 78 -1.97 0.23 -0.88
N ASP A 79 -1.63 0.91 0.21
CA ASP A 79 -0.59 1.93 0.25
C ASP A 79 0.72 1.33 0.77
N THR A 80 1.67 1.14 -0.14
CA THR A 80 2.95 0.52 0.20
C THR A 80 3.84 1.43 1.05
N LEU A 81 3.61 2.75 1.10
CA LEU A 81 4.41 3.67 1.90
C LEU A 81 4.18 3.39 3.39
N GLY A 82 2.91 3.42 3.82
CA GLY A 82 2.54 3.13 5.21
C GLY A 82 2.98 1.73 5.65
N TRP A 83 2.72 0.72 4.81
CA TRP A 83 3.16 -0.65 5.09
C TRP A 83 4.68 -0.80 5.17
N SER A 84 5.44 -0.08 4.33
CA SER A 84 6.90 -0.13 4.40
C SER A 84 7.42 0.42 5.73
N ALA A 85 6.82 1.50 6.23
CA ALA A 85 7.21 2.09 7.52
C ALA A 85 6.92 1.13 8.69
N LEU A 86 5.78 0.43 8.65
CA LEU A 86 5.40 -0.51 9.70
C LEU A 86 6.23 -1.79 9.69
N LEU A 87 6.38 -2.41 8.52
CA LEU A 87 7.04 -3.71 8.43
C LEU A 87 8.56 -3.58 8.47
N TYR A 88 9.14 -2.48 7.98
CA TYR A 88 10.58 -2.25 8.01
C TYR A 88 11.00 -1.23 9.07
N ALA A 89 10.25 -1.08 10.17
CA ALA A 89 10.60 -0.15 11.26
C ALA A 89 12.01 -0.41 11.86
N ASP A 90 12.49 -1.64 11.79
CA ASP A 90 13.84 -2.09 12.19
C ASP A 90 14.94 -1.76 11.17
N ARG A 91 14.56 -1.32 9.96
CA ARG A 91 15.44 -0.97 8.86
C ARG A 91 15.13 0.46 8.41
N PRO A 92 15.87 1.48 8.88
CA PRO A 92 15.60 2.90 8.57
C PRO A 92 15.75 3.27 7.08
N TYR A 93 16.03 2.29 6.22
CA TYR A 93 16.08 2.47 4.77
C TYR A 93 14.82 1.87 4.16
N HIS A 94 13.87 2.73 3.79
CA HIS A 94 12.75 2.34 2.92
C HIS A 94 13.32 1.65 1.68
N ARG A 95 12.92 0.41 1.43
CA ARG A 95 13.51 -0.43 0.36
C ARG A 95 13.29 0.17 -1.04
N LEU A 96 12.27 1.01 -1.24
CA LEU A 96 12.09 1.80 -2.47
C LEU A 96 13.18 2.86 -2.70
N VAL A 97 13.90 3.26 -1.66
CA VAL A 97 15.03 4.20 -1.76
C VAL A 97 16.33 3.49 -2.12
N LYS A 98 16.47 2.17 -1.87
CA LYS A 98 17.70 1.43 -2.14
C LYS A 98 17.58 0.54 -3.37
N GLY A 99 17.92 1.13 -4.51
CA GLY A 99 18.26 0.42 -5.74
C GLY A 99 18.43 1.37 -6.93
N TYR A 100 17.39 2.15 -7.23
CA TYR A 100 17.37 2.97 -8.45
C TYR A 100 17.81 4.43 -8.23
N LYS A 101 17.44 5.08 -7.12
CA LYS A 101 17.64 6.55 -6.95
C LYS A 101 18.97 6.96 -6.30
N LEU A 102 19.83 6.02 -5.93
CA LEU A 102 21.15 6.34 -5.36
C LEU A 102 22.29 6.24 -6.38
N GLU A 103 22.05 5.63 -7.54
CA GLU A 103 23.08 5.47 -8.59
C GLU A 103 22.82 6.32 -9.83
N ASP A 104 21.59 6.80 -10.05
CA ASP A 104 21.27 7.73 -11.14
C ASP A 104 20.33 8.85 -10.63
N GLU A 105 20.90 9.96 -10.17
CA GLU A 105 20.16 11.22 -9.96
C GLU A 105 19.57 11.77 -11.29
N GLU A 106 19.98 11.19 -12.42
CA GLU A 106 19.57 11.53 -13.79
C GLU A 106 18.56 10.54 -14.41
N ALA A 107 18.16 9.47 -13.70
CA ALA A 107 17.11 8.58 -14.21
C ALA A 107 15.80 9.35 -14.35
N GLU A 108 15.33 9.54 -15.58
CA GLU A 108 14.06 10.20 -15.88
C GLU A 108 12.95 9.66 -14.95
N ASN A 109 12.25 10.57 -14.27
CA ASN A 109 11.14 10.24 -13.40
C ASN A 109 10.05 9.53 -14.23
N ASN A 110 9.98 8.21 -14.13
CA ASN A 110 9.16 7.37 -15.00
C ASN A 110 8.15 6.60 -14.15
N PRO A 111 6.87 6.99 -14.18
CA PRO A 111 5.87 6.39 -13.30
C PRO A 111 5.60 4.91 -13.63
N LEU A 112 5.90 4.42 -14.84
CA LEU A 112 5.78 2.99 -15.14
C LEU A 112 6.88 2.20 -14.44
N SER A 113 8.11 2.72 -14.40
CA SER A 113 9.21 2.14 -13.62
C SER A 113 8.88 2.15 -12.13
N ASP A 114 8.34 3.25 -11.61
CA ASP A 114 7.93 3.35 -10.20
C ASP A 114 6.80 2.38 -9.86
N ALA A 115 5.79 2.22 -10.72
CA ALA A 115 4.72 1.22 -10.55
C ALA A 115 5.26 -0.23 -10.53
N LYS A 116 6.26 -0.56 -11.36
CA LYS A 116 6.92 -1.87 -11.34
C LYS A 116 7.71 -2.11 -10.04
N LEU A 117 8.45 -1.10 -9.59
CA LEU A 117 9.16 -1.17 -8.30
C LEU A 117 8.18 -1.32 -7.13
N CYS A 118 7.06 -0.61 -7.17
CA CYS A 118 5.99 -0.71 -6.19
C CYS A 118 5.36 -2.12 -6.17
N LEU A 119 5.21 -2.77 -7.33
CA LEU A 119 4.76 -4.17 -7.40
C LEU A 119 5.75 -5.14 -6.73
N GLU A 120 7.06 -4.96 -6.95
CA GLU A 120 8.08 -5.77 -6.26
C GLU A 120 8.06 -5.52 -4.75
N LEU A 121 7.95 -4.26 -4.32
CA LEU A 121 7.80 -3.94 -2.91
C LEU A 121 6.53 -4.59 -2.32
N LEU A 122 5.41 -4.57 -3.02
CA LEU A 122 4.17 -5.21 -2.55
C LEU A 122 4.39 -6.70 -2.27
N LYS A 123 5.07 -7.41 -3.18
CA LYS A 123 5.39 -8.84 -2.99
C LYS A 123 6.24 -9.06 -1.74
N ASP A 124 7.24 -8.21 -1.55
CA ASP A 124 8.10 -8.21 -0.36
C ASP A 124 7.30 -7.95 0.93
N LEU A 125 6.40 -6.96 0.92
CA LEU A 125 5.56 -6.61 2.07
C LEU A 125 4.61 -7.76 2.42
N VAL A 126 3.95 -8.35 1.42
CA VAL A 126 3.07 -9.51 1.61
C VAL A 126 3.86 -10.70 2.18
N GLY A 127 5.04 -11.00 1.62
CA GLY A 127 5.91 -12.06 2.13
C GLY A 127 6.36 -11.80 3.57
N ARG A 128 6.77 -10.57 3.88
CA ARG A 128 7.21 -10.18 5.23
C ARG A 128 6.07 -10.25 6.24
N PHE A 129 4.90 -9.72 5.91
CA PHE A 129 3.71 -9.82 6.75
C PHE A 129 3.35 -11.29 7.02
N SER A 130 3.38 -12.13 5.98
CA SER A 130 3.08 -13.57 6.10
C SER A 130 4.06 -14.30 7.02
N GLY A 131 5.30 -13.84 7.12
CA GLY A 131 6.33 -14.39 8.00
C GLY A 131 6.29 -13.88 9.45
N LEU A 132 5.41 -12.94 9.79
CA LEU A 132 5.31 -12.41 11.16
C LEU A 132 4.73 -13.47 12.14
N PRO A 133 5.03 -13.36 13.45
CA PRO A 133 4.32 -14.11 14.47
C PRO A 133 2.81 -13.82 14.45
N GLU A 134 1.98 -14.83 14.70
CA GLU A 134 0.51 -14.70 14.66
C GLU A 134 -0.04 -13.61 15.57
N GLY A 135 0.57 -13.41 16.75
CA GLY A 135 0.18 -12.31 17.66
C GLY A 135 0.37 -10.92 17.04
N LEU A 136 1.45 -10.72 16.29
CA LEU A 136 1.75 -9.46 15.62
C LEU A 136 0.87 -9.25 14.38
N LYS A 137 0.57 -10.33 13.63
CA LYS A 137 -0.43 -10.28 12.54
C LYS A 137 -1.80 -9.87 13.07
N ALA A 138 -2.23 -10.47 14.18
CA ALA A 138 -3.50 -10.13 14.83
C ALA A 138 -3.51 -8.67 15.32
N ALA A 139 -2.41 -8.19 15.91
CA ALA A 139 -2.28 -6.80 16.32
C ALA A 139 -2.40 -5.83 15.13
N PHE A 140 -1.67 -6.07 14.04
CA PHE A 140 -1.78 -5.25 12.83
C PHE A 140 -3.18 -5.29 12.23
N HIS A 141 -3.79 -6.48 12.11
CA HIS A 141 -5.15 -6.60 11.58
C HIS A 141 -6.14 -5.82 12.44
N ALA A 142 -6.10 -6.00 13.76
CA ALA A 142 -7.01 -5.31 14.66
C ALA A 142 -6.86 -3.78 14.65
N LEU A 143 -5.69 -3.26 14.31
CA LEU A 143 -5.42 -1.80 14.23
C LEU A 143 -5.71 -1.20 12.86
N LEU A 144 -5.58 -1.97 11.76
CA LEU A 144 -5.46 -1.42 10.41
C LEU A 144 -6.45 -1.97 9.40
N HIS A 145 -7.20 -3.04 9.70
CA HIS A 145 -8.03 -3.71 8.70
C HIS A 145 -9.12 -2.83 8.06
N ASP A 146 -9.61 -1.83 8.79
CA ASP A 146 -10.64 -0.88 8.36
C ASP A 146 -10.07 0.46 7.88
N GLN A 147 -8.75 0.63 7.95
CA GLN A 147 -8.07 1.84 7.51
C GLN A 147 -7.80 1.78 6.00
N GLU A 148 -8.19 2.85 5.29
CA GLU A 148 -7.95 2.97 3.85
C GLU A 148 -6.44 2.84 3.54
N GLY A 149 -6.11 2.03 2.53
CA GLY A 149 -4.73 1.74 2.16
C GLY A 149 -4.08 0.58 2.93
N TYR A 150 -4.71 0.07 4.00
CA TYR A 150 -4.13 -1.02 4.79
C TYR A 150 -4.83 -2.36 4.61
N GLY A 151 -6.17 -2.38 4.67
CA GLY A 151 -6.98 -3.59 4.65
C GLY A 151 -6.62 -4.60 3.55
N GLY A 152 -6.38 -4.11 2.32
CA GLY A 152 -6.11 -4.95 1.17
C GLY A 152 -4.85 -5.83 1.29
N LEU A 153 -3.85 -5.42 2.07
CA LEU A 153 -2.64 -6.24 2.26
C LEU A 153 -2.95 -7.53 3.04
N PHE A 154 -3.86 -7.49 4.02
CA PHE A 154 -4.29 -8.69 4.76
C PHE A 154 -4.95 -9.70 3.82
N THR A 155 -5.83 -9.23 2.94
CA THR A 155 -6.48 -10.07 1.94
C THR A 155 -5.46 -10.66 0.95
N LEU A 156 -4.52 -9.85 0.46
CA LEU A 156 -3.44 -10.31 -0.42
C LEU A 156 -2.52 -11.34 0.23
N ALA A 157 -2.28 -11.23 1.53
CA ALA A 157 -1.52 -12.18 2.33
C ALA A 157 -2.33 -13.44 2.71
N GLY A 158 -3.61 -13.51 2.36
CA GLY A 158 -4.49 -14.61 2.75
C GLY A 158 -4.75 -14.68 4.26
N HIS A 159 -4.51 -13.59 4.99
CA HIS A 159 -4.75 -13.54 6.42
C HIS A 159 -6.24 -13.38 6.68
N GLN A 160 -6.84 -14.39 7.31
CA GLN A 160 -8.21 -14.35 7.77
C GLN A 160 -8.23 -13.83 9.20
N ALA A 161 -9.19 -12.94 9.48
CA ALA A 161 -9.34 -12.32 10.80
C ALA A 161 -9.34 -13.37 11.91
N SER A 162 -8.38 -13.24 12.82
CA SER A 162 -8.47 -13.82 14.16
C SER A 162 -9.09 -12.75 15.05
N ALA A 163 -10.07 -13.13 15.85
CA ALA A 163 -10.96 -12.20 16.56
C ALA A 163 -10.52 -11.73 17.97
N PRO A 164 -9.26 -11.39 18.29
CA PRO A 164 -9.01 -10.51 19.42
C PRO A 164 -9.13 -9.04 18.98
N LYS A 165 -9.69 -8.20 19.85
CA LYS A 165 -9.52 -6.75 19.73
C LYS A 165 -8.03 -6.41 19.83
N ALA A 166 -7.59 -5.29 19.26
CA ALA A 166 -6.18 -4.85 19.35
C ALA A 166 -5.69 -4.82 20.80
N LEU A 167 -6.58 -4.44 21.73
CA LEU A 167 -6.36 -4.40 23.19
C LEU A 167 -6.11 -5.77 23.84
N GLU A 168 -6.37 -6.87 23.15
CA GLU A 168 -6.06 -8.23 23.62
C GLU A 168 -4.84 -8.81 22.91
N ALA A 169 -4.68 -8.53 21.61
CA ALA A 169 -3.57 -9.03 20.81
C ALA A 169 -2.22 -8.39 21.21
N ILE A 170 -2.21 -7.07 21.42
CA ILE A 170 -0.98 -6.30 21.71
C ILE A 170 -0.37 -6.72 23.06
N PRO A 171 -1.08 -6.68 24.21
CA PRO A 171 -0.49 -7.05 25.49
C PRO A 171 -0.01 -8.51 25.53
N ARG A 172 -0.73 -9.40 24.84
CA ARG A 172 -0.38 -10.82 24.78
C ARG A 172 0.92 -11.05 24.01
N HIS A 173 1.13 -10.31 22.91
CA HIS A 173 2.33 -10.48 22.10
C HIS A 173 3.57 -9.88 22.77
N PHE A 174 3.44 -8.67 23.33
CA PHE A 174 4.55 -7.94 23.94
C PHE A 174 4.59 -8.09 25.47
N ALA A 175 4.16 -9.25 25.98
CA ALA A 175 4.14 -9.51 27.42
C ALA A 175 5.57 -9.44 27.99
N GLY A 176 5.80 -8.58 28.98
CA GLY A 176 7.13 -8.32 29.55
C GLY A 176 7.99 -7.32 28.76
N GLU A 177 7.52 -6.86 27.59
CA GLU A 177 8.18 -5.82 26.79
C GLU A 177 7.43 -4.47 26.83
N LEU A 178 6.14 -4.50 27.21
CA LEU A 178 5.33 -3.29 27.43
C LEU A 178 5.34 -2.87 28.91
N CYS A 179 5.25 -1.56 29.12
CA CYS A 179 4.96 -1.03 30.45
C CYS A 179 3.54 -1.41 30.87
N ASP A 180 3.39 -2.09 32.02
CA ASP A 180 2.09 -2.52 32.55
C ASP A 180 1.09 -1.36 32.80
N ARG A 181 1.58 -0.12 32.91
CA ARG A 181 0.77 1.08 33.10
C ARG A 181 0.51 1.85 31.80
N ALA A 182 0.95 1.34 30.66
CA ALA A 182 0.69 1.99 29.37
C ALA A 182 -0.82 1.99 29.10
N ASP A 183 -1.39 3.18 28.90
CA ASP A 183 -2.77 3.31 28.47
C ASP A 183 -2.90 3.01 26.97
N LEU A 184 -2.95 1.72 26.65
CA LEU A 184 -3.17 1.25 25.29
C LEU A 184 -4.55 1.67 24.77
N SER A 185 -5.53 1.84 25.65
CA SER A 185 -6.88 2.27 25.25
C SER A 185 -6.92 3.71 24.76
N GLY A 186 -6.07 4.59 25.31
CA GLY A 186 -5.91 5.96 24.81
C GLY A 186 -5.12 6.07 23.49
N MET A 187 -4.33 5.04 23.16
CA MET A 187 -3.49 4.98 21.96
C MET A 187 -4.18 4.34 20.76
N VAL A 188 -5.03 3.33 20.99
CA VAL A 188 -5.88 2.70 19.97
C VAL A 188 -7.16 3.54 19.84
N ARG A 189 -7.25 4.33 18.77
CA ARG A 189 -8.41 5.19 18.48
C ARG A 189 -9.21 4.68 17.31
#